data_AF-A0A7S3C2B8-F1
#
_entry.id   AF-A0A7S3C2B8-F1
#
_cell.length_a   1.000
_cell.length_b   1.000
_cell.length_c   1.000
_cell.angle_alpha   90.00
_cell.angle_beta   90.00
_cell.angle_gamma   90.00
#
_symmetry.space_group_name_H-M   'P 1'
#
loop_
_entity.id
_entity.type
_entity.pdbx_description
1 polymer ?
#
loop_
_entity_poly.entity_id
_entity_poly.type
_entity_poly.pdbx_seq_one_letter_code
_entity_poly.pdbx_strand_id
1 'polypeptide(L)'
;RAARAAKDAPRGDDGAVAKAAKAAQPAGGVTGDGARYGAWASSASTPSSSAAAAKVGTGSAVESLPLPEEYTQDLAKAGKPTGMPKFSDSAKTGFEAALQRQYGQPKDDAGNGGKGQANPNRKGRAKPGKLGMPRSNGPDYSVVTRNLALELVRVTEAAALGSAQWMGLGDKRAADQAAVDAMRLVLNTLSMDGRIVIGEGEKDEAPMLYNGEFMGDGSWPAVDIAVDPLDGTSLIAQGRHGAISVIALAERGAMFEPQQAFYMEKLCVPFEAADAVDINAPVGQNIKAVADALGKDPCDISVAVLDRPRHSELIYNIRRAGARVHLIADGDVAAALAAATPDNDVDMLMGIGGSPEGVIAAAAMRCIGGGFQGKLWARDEKEAECLTDQGHDLQRVLHAEDLCRGEQVFFAATGVSNSDFVRGVRFTPGGALTSSLVMRAKSGTIRFIETTHRF
;
A
#
# COMPACT_ATOMS: atom_id res chain seq x y z
N ARG A 1 -29.84 25.37 54.21
CA ARG A 1 -28.94 26.49 54.58
C ARG A 1 -27.97 26.68 53.41
N ALA A 2 -27.94 27.72 52.59
CA ALA A 2 -28.76 28.89 52.28
C ALA A 2 -28.36 29.22 50.81
N ALA A 3 -29.29 29.22 49.85
CA ALA A 3 -29.89 30.41 49.20
C ALA A 3 -28.94 31.24 48.31
N ARG A 4 -29.29 31.90 47.20
CA ARG A 4 -30.38 31.93 46.19
C ARG A 4 -30.11 33.22 45.35
N ALA A 5 -30.54 33.24 44.08
CA ALA A 5 -30.86 34.40 43.18
C ALA A 5 -30.04 34.32 41.87
N ALA A 6 -30.56 34.09 40.65
CA ALA A 6 -31.79 34.47 39.93
C ALA A 6 -31.87 35.95 39.50
N LYS A 7 -32.30 36.14 38.22
CA LYS A 7 -32.85 37.34 37.53
C LYS A 7 -31.84 38.21 36.76
N ASP A 8 -32.10 38.74 35.56
CA ASP A 8 -33.29 38.85 34.71
C ASP A 8 -32.87 39.15 33.24
N ALA A 9 -33.69 38.73 32.28
CA ALA A 9 -33.78 39.33 30.94
C ALA A 9 -34.89 40.41 30.94
N PRO A 10 -34.93 41.31 29.95
CA PRO A 10 -36.10 41.25 29.06
C PRO A 10 -35.85 41.56 27.57
N ARG A 11 -36.87 41.21 26.79
CA ARG A 11 -37.08 41.31 25.34
C ARG A 11 -37.65 42.67 24.90
N GLY A 12 -37.55 42.91 23.59
CA GLY A 12 -38.52 43.65 22.75
C GLY A 12 -38.12 45.09 22.46
N ASP A 13 -38.48 45.72 21.34
CA ASP A 13 -39.07 45.31 20.06
C ASP A 13 -38.97 46.56 19.13
N ASP A 14 -39.28 46.39 17.85
CA ASP A 14 -39.75 47.41 16.90
C ASP A 14 -38.78 48.41 16.20
N GLY A 15 -38.94 48.45 14.86
CA GLY A 15 -39.44 49.67 14.24
C GLY A 15 -38.54 50.39 13.24
N ALA A 16 -38.92 50.32 11.97
CA ALA A 16 -38.33 51.02 10.83
C ALA A 16 -38.37 52.58 10.91
N VAL A 17 -37.54 53.25 10.11
CA VAL A 17 -37.92 54.21 9.03
C VAL A 17 -36.74 55.13 8.64
N ALA A 18 -36.30 54.94 7.39
CA ALA A 18 -35.95 55.89 6.31
C ALA A 18 -35.27 57.27 6.49
N LYS A 19 -34.49 57.57 5.43
CA LYS A 19 -34.11 58.87 4.80
C LYS A 19 -32.95 59.68 5.40
N ALA A 20 -31.89 59.85 4.61
CA ALA A 20 -31.65 61.12 3.89
C ALA A 20 -30.50 60.98 2.86
N ALA A 21 -30.72 61.56 1.69
CA ALA A 21 -29.80 61.68 0.57
C ALA A 21 -29.22 63.11 0.50
N LYS A 22 -27.98 63.26 0.00
CA LYS A 22 -27.45 64.38 -0.82
C LYS A 22 -25.93 64.14 -1.03
N ALA A 23 -25.42 63.89 -2.24
CA ALA A 23 -25.28 64.73 -3.44
C ALA A 23 -23.88 65.38 -3.52
N ALA A 24 -23.08 64.99 -4.53
CA ALA A 24 -22.39 65.87 -5.50
C ALA A 24 -21.32 65.12 -6.33
N GLN A 25 -21.58 64.99 -7.63
CA GLN A 25 -20.62 64.81 -8.74
C GLN A 25 -20.18 66.22 -9.26
N PRO A 26 -19.42 66.43 -10.37
CA PRO A 26 -18.75 65.50 -11.33
C PRO A 26 -17.30 65.89 -11.76
N ALA A 27 -16.63 65.03 -12.54
CA ALA A 27 -16.04 65.34 -13.87
C ALA A 27 -15.15 64.18 -14.39
N GLY A 28 -15.61 63.43 -15.41
CA GLY A 28 -14.94 63.28 -16.72
C GLY A 28 -14.58 61.81 -17.00
N GLY A 29 -15.30 61.07 -17.86
CA GLY A 29 -14.97 60.80 -19.29
C GLY A 29 -13.91 59.68 -19.40
N VAL A 30 -14.01 58.58 -20.16
CA VAL A 30 -14.67 58.24 -21.42
C VAL A 30 -14.60 56.70 -21.60
N THR A 31 -15.72 56.09 -22.04
CA THR A 31 -15.97 54.85 -22.82
C THR A 31 -15.15 53.55 -22.67
N GLY A 32 -15.88 52.41 -22.59
CA GLY A 32 -15.39 51.09 -23.01
C GLY A 32 -16.23 49.93 -22.47
N ASP A 33 -17.17 49.45 -23.29
CA ASP A 33 -18.15 48.38 -23.04
C ASP A 33 -17.59 47.01 -22.62
N GLY A 34 -18.45 46.21 -21.96
CA GLY A 34 -18.41 44.74 -22.12
C GLY A 34 -18.63 43.86 -20.88
N ALA A 35 -19.69 44.07 -20.10
CA ALA A 35 -20.22 43.05 -19.17
C ALA A 35 -20.75 41.83 -19.98
N ARG A 36 -20.91 40.59 -19.48
CA ARG A 36 -21.68 40.17 -18.30
C ARG A 36 -21.41 38.68 -18.00
N TYR A 37 -21.30 38.36 -16.71
CA TYR A 37 -21.66 37.05 -16.14
C TYR A 37 -23.19 36.94 -16.06
N GLY A 38 -23.73 35.73 -16.28
CA GLY A 38 -25.16 35.43 -16.11
C GLY A 38 -25.40 33.94 -15.89
N ALA A 39 -25.79 33.59 -14.67
CA ALA A 39 -26.30 32.29 -14.25
C ALA A 39 -27.72 32.04 -14.77
N TRP A 40 -28.08 30.80 -15.14
CA TRP A 40 -29.49 30.38 -15.23
C TRP A 40 -29.68 28.94 -14.76
N ALA A 41 -30.70 28.76 -13.93
CA ALA A 41 -31.21 27.52 -13.38
C ALA A 41 -32.38 26.95 -14.22
N SER A 42 -32.60 25.65 -14.04
CA SER A 42 -33.87 24.89 -14.14
C SER A 42 -34.77 25.03 -15.37
N SER A 43 -34.97 23.91 -16.06
CA SER A 43 -36.32 23.43 -16.42
C SER A 43 -36.30 21.93 -16.72
N ALA A 44 -37.28 21.23 -16.13
CA ALA A 44 -37.57 19.83 -16.38
C ALA A 44 -38.55 19.71 -17.56
N SER A 45 -38.36 18.70 -18.40
CA SER A 45 -39.41 18.14 -19.25
C SER A 45 -39.07 16.70 -19.64
N THR A 46 -39.90 15.75 -19.20
CA THR A 46 -40.03 14.39 -19.76
C THR A 46 -40.47 14.43 -21.23
N PRO A 47 -40.13 13.38 -22.00
CA PRO A 47 -41.21 12.62 -22.62
C PRO A 47 -41.06 11.10 -22.55
N SER A 48 -42.20 10.46 -22.78
CA SER A 48 -42.55 9.04 -22.70
C SER A 48 -42.02 8.14 -23.82
N SER A 49 -41.66 6.92 -23.42
CA SER A 49 -41.81 5.61 -24.09
C SER A 49 -41.86 5.49 -25.62
N SER A 50 -40.90 4.73 -26.17
CA SER A 50 -41.20 3.59 -27.05
C SER A 50 -40.08 2.56 -26.98
N ALA A 51 -40.48 1.28 -26.96
CA ALA A 51 -39.62 0.13 -26.79
C ALA A 51 -38.87 -0.22 -28.07
N ALA A 52 -37.57 -0.50 -27.94
CA ALA A 52 -36.82 -1.33 -28.89
C ALA A 52 -35.82 -2.17 -28.09
N ALA A 53 -36.07 -3.47 -28.04
CA ALA A 53 -35.17 -4.45 -27.48
C ALA A 53 -33.88 -4.51 -28.31
N ALA A 54 -32.73 -4.32 -27.66
CA ALA A 54 -31.42 -4.62 -28.24
C ALA A 54 -30.57 -5.37 -27.20
N LYS A 55 -30.33 -6.64 -27.54
CA LYS A 55 -29.39 -7.64 -27.02
C LYS A 55 -28.35 -7.18 -25.98
N VAL A 56 -28.34 -7.91 -24.87
CA VAL A 56 -27.22 -8.11 -23.95
C VAL A 56 -25.96 -8.49 -24.74
N GLY A 57 -24.94 -7.64 -24.68
CA GLY A 57 -23.60 -7.88 -25.20
C GLY A 57 -22.62 -8.03 -24.04
N THR A 58 -22.04 -9.22 -23.92
CA THR A 58 -20.92 -9.53 -23.04
C THR A 58 -19.63 -8.86 -23.52
N GLY A 59 -18.95 -8.12 -22.63
CA GLY A 59 -17.53 -7.75 -22.71
C GLY A 59 -17.21 -6.43 -23.43
N SER A 60 -16.44 -5.56 -22.79
CA SER A 60 -15.15 -5.05 -23.29
C SER A 60 -14.55 -4.00 -22.36
N ALA A 61 -13.22 -3.94 -22.42
CA ALA A 61 -12.26 -3.08 -21.76
C ALA A 61 -12.66 -1.60 -21.60
N VAL A 62 -12.10 -0.98 -20.56
CA VAL A 62 -11.95 0.48 -20.45
C VAL A 62 -11.27 0.98 -21.72
N GLU A 63 -12.03 1.66 -22.57
CA GLU A 63 -11.54 2.26 -23.80
C GLU A 63 -10.53 3.35 -23.42
N SER A 64 -9.27 3.15 -23.82
CA SER A 64 -8.22 4.16 -23.70
C SER A 64 -8.66 5.44 -24.39
N LEU A 65 -8.52 6.59 -23.71
CA LEU A 65 -8.69 7.90 -24.34
C LEU A 65 -7.86 7.95 -25.64
N PRO A 66 -8.45 8.38 -26.77
CA PRO A 66 -7.71 8.46 -28.02
C PRO A 66 -6.54 9.44 -27.86
N LEU A 67 -5.35 9.02 -28.30
CA LEU A 67 -4.17 9.88 -28.33
C LEU A 67 -4.47 11.13 -29.18
N PRO A 68 -3.96 12.32 -28.79
CA PRO A 68 -4.07 13.53 -29.61
C PRO A 68 -3.61 13.29 -31.05
N GLU A 69 -4.23 13.94 -32.04
CA GLU A 69 -3.93 13.74 -33.48
C GLU A 69 -2.45 13.94 -33.84
N GLU A 70 -1.72 14.76 -33.08
CA GLU A 70 -0.29 14.96 -33.26
C GLU A 70 0.52 13.67 -32.98
N TYR A 71 0.11 12.86 -32.00
CA TYR A 71 0.76 11.57 -31.67
C TYR A 71 0.43 10.47 -32.67
N THR A 72 -0.76 10.47 -33.24
CA THR A 72 -1.17 9.45 -34.24
C THR A 72 -0.52 9.71 -35.60
N GLN A 73 -0.25 10.97 -35.95
CA GLN A 73 0.49 11.34 -37.15
C GLN A 73 1.98 10.96 -37.09
N ASP A 74 2.60 11.06 -35.92
CA ASP A 74 4.00 10.63 -35.72
C ASP A 74 4.13 9.10 -35.78
N LEU A 75 3.18 8.35 -35.22
CA LEU A 75 3.13 6.88 -35.33
C LEU A 75 2.87 6.39 -36.76
N ALA A 76 2.06 7.11 -37.54
CA ALA A 76 1.80 6.79 -38.94
C ALA A 76 3.01 7.07 -39.86
N LYS A 77 3.84 8.05 -39.51
CA LYS A 77 5.10 8.37 -40.22
C LYS A 77 6.28 7.49 -39.79
N ALA A 78 6.25 6.93 -38.59
CA ALA A 78 7.35 6.14 -38.02
C ALA A 78 7.54 4.74 -38.67
N GLY A 79 6.60 4.28 -39.51
CA GLY A 79 6.58 2.89 -39.97
C GLY A 79 6.34 1.93 -38.80
N LYS A 80 6.08 0.63 -39.07
CA LYS A 80 6.04 -0.36 -38.00
C LYS A 80 7.39 -0.33 -37.27
N PRO A 81 7.44 -0.22 -35.93
CA PRO A 81 8.71 -0.21 -35.22
C PRO A 81 9.47 -1.49 -35.54
N THR A 82 10.57 -1.36 -36.28
CA THR A 82 11.51 -2.45 -36.53
C THR A 82 12.30 -2.67 -35.24
N GLY A 83 11.68 -3.37 -34.30
CA GLY A 83 12.21 -3.64 -32.98
C GLY A 83 12.18 -2.40 -32.08
N MET A 84 11.71 -2.59 -30.84
CA MET A 84 12.03 -1.64 -29.77
C MET A 84 13.56 -1.46 -29.69
N PRO A 85 14.09 -0.30 -29.27
CA PRO A 85 15.50 -0.19 -28.97
C PRO A 85 15.86 -1.29 -27.97
N LYS A 86 16.59 -2.30 -28.42
CA LYS A 86 17.23 -3.24 -27.50
C LYS A 86 18.18 -2.41 -26.66
N PHE A 87 17.98 -2.41 -25.34
CA PHE A 87 19.02 -1.99 -24.42
C PHE A 87 20.33 -2.65 -24.82
N SER A 88 21.44 -1.90 -24.79
CA SER A 88 22.74 -2.50 -25.05
C SER A 88 22.94 -3.64 -24.06
N ASP A 89 23.36 -4.80 -24.55
CA ASP A 89 23.63 -5.97 -23.70
C ASP A 89 24.59 -5.61 -22.55
N SER A 90 25.40 -4.54 -22.71
CA SER A 90 26.27 -3.96 -21.69
C SER A 90 25.58 -3.38 -20.45
N ALA A 91 24.35 -2.85 -20.54
CA ALA A 91 23.65 -2.28 -19.39
C ALA A 91 23.01 -3.38 -18.52
N LYS A 92 22.43 -4.40 -19.17
CA LYS A 92 21.90 -5.60 -18.50
C LYS A 92 23.01 -6.46 -17.89
N THR A 93 24.07 -6.75 -18.66
CA THR A 93 25.24 -7.48 -18.12
C THR A 93 25.99 -6.66 -17.07
N GLY A 94 26.01 -5.32 -17.18
CA GLY A 94 26.59 -4.45 -16.16
C GLY A 94 25.84 -4.53 -14.84
N PHE A 95 24.50 -4.53 -14.88
CA PHE A 95 23.66 -4.67 -13.69
C PHE A 95 23.75 -6.09 -13.08
N GLU A 96 23.67 -7.14 -13.89
CA GLU A 96 23.86 -8.53 -13.42
C GLU A 96 25.25 -8.73 -12.82
N ALA A 97 26.30 -8.18 -13.44
CA ALA A 97 27.66 -8.22 -12.91
C ALA A 97 27.83 -7.38 -11.64
N ALA A 98 27.13 -6.24 -11.52
CA ALA A 98 27.12 -5.42 -10.31
C ALA A 98 26.40 -6.13 -9.15
N LEU A 99 25.25 -6.78 -9.42
CA LEU A 99 24.58 -7.65 -8.46
C LEU A 99 25.51 -8.80 -8.03
N GLN A 100 26.17 -9.46 -8.97
CA GLN A 100 27.11 -10.55 -8.65
C GLN A 100 28.33 -10.05 -7.83
N ARG A 101 28.83 -8.84 -8.08
CA ARG A 101 29.93 -8.24 -7.30
C ARG A 101 29.50 -7.79 -5.90
N GLN A 102 28.29 -7.28 -5.76
CA GLN A 102 27.77 -6.73 -4.51
C GLN A 102 27.15 -7.81 -3.60
N TYR A 103 26.65 -8.90 -4.19
CA TYR A 103 25.91 -9.96 -3.48
C TYR A 103 26.48 -11.38 -3.67
N GLY A 104 27.50 -11.57 -4.52
CA GLY A 104 28.22 -12.84 -4.62
C GLY A 104 28.96 -13.18 -3.33
N GLN A 105 29.10 -14.48 -3.04
CA GLN A 105 29.65 -14.97 -1.78
C GLN A 105 31.02 -14.32 -1.46
N PRO A 106 31.22 -13.80 -0.24
CA PRO A 106 32.51 -13.29 0.19
C PRO A 106 33.51 -14.45 0.29
N LYS A 107 34.75 -14.20 -0.17
CA LYS A 107 35.90 -15.02 0.25
C LYS A 107 36.29 -14.58 1.66
N ASP A 108 36.56 -15.56 2.51
CA ASP A 108 36.93 -15.39 3.91
C ASP A 108 38.17 -14.49 4.07
N ASP A 109 37.98 -13.26 4.54
CA ASP A 109 39.06 -12.41 5.02
C ASP A 109 38.84 -12.07 6.50
N ALA A 110 39.72 -12.64 7.33
CA ALA A 110 39.73 -12.50 8.77
C ALA A 110 40.35 -11.17 9.23
N GLY A 111 39.68 -10.52 10.19
CA GLY A 111 40.32 -9.73 11.25
C GLY A 111 40.45 -8.22 11.04
N ASN A 112 39.82 -7.43 11.92
CA ASN A 112 40.49 -6.83 13.10
C ASN A 112 39.53 -5.86 13.82
N GLY A 113 39.42 -6.00 15.14
CA GLY A 113 38.52 -5.21 15.98
C GLY A 113 39.12 -3.87 16.41
N GLY A 114 38.35 -2.79 16.24
CA GLY A 114 38.67 -1.45 16.75
C GLY A 114 37.57 -0.94 17.69
N LYS A 115 37.90 -0.77 18.97
CA LYS A 115 37.03 -0.16 20.01
C LYS A 115 36.99 1.37 19.83
N GLY A 116 35.79 1.94 19.72
CA GLY A 116 35.55 3.40 19.71
C GLY A 116 34.65 3.84 20.86
N GLN A 117 35.09 4.82 21.63
CA GLN A 117 34.49 5.34 22.87
C GLN A 117 33.26 6.23 22.62
N ALA A 118 32.29 6.19 23.54
CA ALA A 118 31.09 7.02 23.54
C ALA A 118 31.35 8.44 24.10
N ASN A 119 30.77 9.45 23.45
CA ASN A 119 30.81 10.86 23.88
C ASN A 119 29.47 11.28 24.52
N PRO A 120 29.43 11.75 25.78
CA PRO A 120 28.20 12.11 26.47
C PRO A 120 27.96 13.63 26.43
N ASN A 121 27.27 14.15 25.41
CA ASN A 121 26.57 15.44 25.56
C ASN A 121 25.58 15.74 24.42
N ARG A 122 24.28 15.65 24.69
CA ARG A 122 23.26 16.51 24.06
C ARG A 122 21.95 16.47 24.86
N LYS A 123 21.75 17.52 25.66
CA LYS A 123 20.47 17.82 26.33
C LYS A 123 19.57 18.61 25.38
N GLY A 124 18.30 18.20 25.32
CA GLY A 124 17.14 19.08 25.15
C GLY A 124 16.55 19.23 23.75
N ARG A 125 15.39 18.59 23.50
CA ARG A 125 14.28 19.22 22.77
C ARG A 125 12.94 18.54 23.10
N ALA A 126 11.87 19.32 22.91
CA ALA A 126 10.50 19.22 23.43
C ALA A 126 9.73 17.90 23.21
N LYS A 127 8.73 17.69 24.08
CA LYS A 127 7.80 16.55 24.11
C LYS A 127 6.72 16.67 23.00
N PRO A 128 6.49 15.64 22.16
CA PRO A 128 5.24 15.49 21.43
C PRO A 128 4.18 14.76 22.28
N GLY A 129 2.91 14.95 21.91
CA GLY A 129 1.72 14.50 22.63
C GLY A 129 1.63 12.99 22.86
N LYS A 130 0.83 12.63 23.87
CA LYS A 130 0.55 11.24 24.27
C LYS A 130 -0.28 10.53 23.20
N LEU A 131 0.34 9.79 22.30
CA LEU A 131 -0.29 8.59 21.72
C LEU A 131 -0.03 7.41 22.65
N GLY A 132 -1.09 6.69 22.97
CA GLY A 132 -1.15 5.64 24.00
C GLY A 132 -0.56 4.32 23.55
N MET A 133 0.69 4.30 23.07
CA MET A 133 1.46 3.05 23.03
C MET A 133 1.60 2.54 24.47
N PRO A 134 1.35 1.24 24.76
CA PRO A 134 1.79 0.67 26.03
C PRO A 134 3.30 0.95 26.14
N ARG A 135 3.73 1.56 27.24
CA ARG A 135 5.14 1.76 27.53
C ARG A 135 5.76 0.38 27.76
N SER A 136 6.14 -0.31 26.69
CA SER A 136 7.17 -1.32 26.79
C SER A 136 8.44 -0.59 27.25
N ASN A 137 9.20 -1.21 28.15
CA ASN A 137 10.60 -0.87 28.26
C ASN A 137 11.13 -1.04 26.83
N GLY A 138 11.60 0.05 26.22
CA GLY A 138 12.05 0.05 24.83
C GLY A 138 12.97 -1.15 24.52
N PRO A 139 13.20 -1.47 23.24
CA PRO A 139 13.80 -2.73 22.82
C PRO A 139 14.95 -3.19 23.73
N ASP A 140 14.85 -4.42 24.24
CA ASP A 140 15.87 -4.98 25.12
C ASP A 140 17.16 -5.23 24.34
N TYR A 141 18.16 -4.38 24.57
CA TYR A 141 19.47 -4.49 23.94
C TYR A 141 20.44 -5.35 24.75
N SER A 142 20.04 -5.90 25.89
CA SER A 142 20.89 -6.81 26.67
C SER A 142 21.11 -8.16 25.97
N VAL A 143 20.23 -8.51 25.03
CA VAL A 143 20.34 -9.68 24.15
C VAL A 143 20.26 -9.25 22.68
N VAL A 144 21.40 -9.18 21.99
CA VAL A 144 21.44 -8.94 20.54
C VAL A 144 21.20 -10.27 19.82
N THR A 145 19.96 -10.52 19.39
CA THR A 145 19.63 -11.67 18.53
C THR A 145 19.88 -11.34 17.06
N ARG A 146 20.28 -12.32 16.24
CA ARG A 146 20.39 -12.15 14.78
C ARG A 146 19.09 -11.54 14.23
N ASN A 147 19.23 -10.48 13.43
CA ASN A 147 18.10 -9.76 12.86
C ASN A 147 18.07 -9.98 11.35
N LEU A 148 17.40 -11.05 10.92
CA LEU A 148 17.23 -11.36 9.50
C LEU A 148 16.55 -10.21 8.75
N ALA A 149 15.78 -9.35 9.42
CA ALA A 149 15.13 -8.19 8.77
C ALA A 149 16.12 -7.26 8.06
N LEU A 150 17.33 -7.07 8.60
CA LEU A 150 18.35 -6.24 7.94
C LEU A 150 19.01 -6.93 6.75
N GLU A 151 18.95 -8.26 6.68
CA GLU A 151 19.36 -9.01 5.48
C GLU A 151 18.24 -8.97 4.43
N LEU A 152 16.97 -9.03 4.86
CA LEU A 152 15.78 -8.95 4.00
C LEU A 152 15.65 -7.63 3.23
N VAL A 153 16.15 -6.51 3.77
CA VAL A 153 16.11 -5.23 3.03
C VAL A 153 16.84 -5.33 1.70
N ARG A 154 17.97 -6.04 1.66
CA ARG A 154 18.77 -6.22 0.43
C ARG A 154 18.02 -7.03 -0.61
N VAL A 155 17.16 -7.96 -0.16
CA VAL A 155 16.33 -8.80 -1.02
C VAL A 155 15.31 -7.95 -1.77
N THR A 156 14.53 -7.13 -1.04
CA THR A 156 13.52 -6.27 -1.67
C THR A 156 14.15 -5.09 -2.42
N GLU A 157 15.31 -4.59 -2.00
CA GLU A 157 16.08 -3.59 -2.75
C GLU A 157 16.53 -4.13 -4.10
N ALA A 158 17.06 -5.36 -4.16
CA ALA A 158 17.48 -5.97 -5.42
C ALA A 158 16.28 -6.17 -6.36
N ALA A 159 15.18 -6.69 -5.85
CA ALA A 159 13.93 -6.86 -6.59
C ALA A 159 13.38 -5.53 -7.13
N ALA A 160 13.36 -4.49 -6.30
CA ALA A 160 12.91 -3.16 -6.69
C ALA A 160 13.83 -2.53 -7.75
N LEU A 161 15.15 -2.66 -7.60
CA LEU A 161 16.11 -2.17 -8.60
C LEU A 161 15.95 -2.91 -9.94
N GLY A 162 15.66 -4.21 -9.92
CA GLY A 162 15.43 -5.02 -11.10
C GLY A 162 14.17 -4.59 -11.86
N SER A 163 13.04 -4.47 -11.16
CA SER A 163 11.76 -4.11 -11.79
C SER A 163 11.64 -2.63 -12.16
N ALA A 164 12.25 -1.72 -11.40
CA ALA A 164 12.16 -0.28 -11.66
C ALA A 164 12.73 0.12 -13.04
N GLN A 165 13.62 -0.68 -13.63
CA GLN A 165 14.12 -0.47 -14.99
C GLN A 165 13.03 -0.61 -16.06
N TRP A 166 11.93 -1.28 -15.74
CA TRP A 166 10.79 -1.52 -16.62
C TRP A 166 9.66 -0.52 -16.44
N MET A 167 9.84 0.48 -15.58
CA MET A 167 8.83 1.49 -15.30
C MET A 167 8.45 2.26 -16.57
N GLY A 168 7.17 2.22 -16.93
CA GLY A 168 6.61 2.90 -18.10
C GLY A 168 6.88 2.23 -19.45
N LEU A 169 7.46 1.02 -19.48
CA LEU A 169 7.79 0.33 -20.72
C LEU A 169 6.66 -0.56 -21.27
N GLY A 170 5.53 -0.67 -20.57
CA GLY A 170 4.36 -1.43 -21.01
C GLY A 170 4.46 -2.95 -20.89
N ASP A 171 5.57 -3.49 -20.37
CA ASP A 171 5.78 -4.93 -20.20
C ASP A 171 5.77 -5.34 -18.72
N LYS A 172 4.58 -5.70 -18.22
CA LYS A 172 4.41 -6.14 -16.84
C LYS A 172 5.10 -7.46 -16.54
N ARG A 173 5.19 -8.37 -17.52
CA ARG A 173 5.77 -9.71 -17.31
C ARG A 173 7.28 -9.62 -17.18
N ALA A 174 7.91 -8.77 -17.99
CA ALA A 174 9.34 -8.55 -17.90
C ALA A 174 9.74 -7.79 -16.62
N ALA A 175 8.91 -6.83 -16.18
CA ALA A 175 9.11 -6.14 -14.90
C ALA A 175 9.07 -7.12 -13.71
N ASP A 176 8.06 -7.99 -13.73
CA ASP A 176 7.83 -9.01 -12.70
C ASP A 176 8.95 -10.05 -12.66
N GLN A 177 9.30 -10.62 -13.81
CA GLN A 177 10.42 -11.55 -13.94
C GLN A 177 11.74 -10.95 -13.43
N ALA A 178 12.01 -9.68 -13.73
CA ALA A 178 13.22 -9.01 -13.25
C ALA A 178 13.24 -8.86 -11.71
N ALA A 179 12.08 -8.66 -11.08
CA ALA A 179 11.99 -8.65 -9.62
C ALA A 179 12.19 -10.06 -9.03
N VAL A 180 11.53 -11.08 -9.59
CA VAL A 180 11.65 -12.49 -9.19
C VAL A 180 13.12 -12.95 -9.23
N ASP A 181 13.79 -12.69 -10.36
CA ASP A 181 15.18 -13.09 -10.58
C ASP A 181 16.12 -12.47 -9.55
N ALA A 182 16.00 -11.15 -9.35
CA ALA A 182 16.85 -10.40 -8.43
C ALA A 182 16.56 -10.77 -6.96
N MET A 183 15.28 -10.94 -6.60
CA MET A 183 14.87 -11.38 -5.27
C MET A 183 15.47 -12.75 -4.95
N ARG A 184 15.27 -13.73 -5.84
CA ARG A 184 15.72 -15.11 -5.67
C ARG A 184 17.24 -15.20 -5.58
N LEU A 185 17.96 -14.42 -6.39
CA LEU A 185 19.43 -14.37 -6.33
C LEU A 185 19.92 -14.00 -4.93
N VAL A 186 19.38 -12.92 -4.34
CA VAL A 186 19.80 -12.47 -3.01
C VAL A 186 19.31 -13.40 -1.91
N LEU A 187 18.08 -13.93 -2.01
CA LEU A 187 17.55 -14.88 -1.02
C LEU A 187 18.43 -16.11 -0.84
N ASN A 188 18.98 -16.65 -1.92
CA ASN A 188 19.87 -17.81 -1.87
C ASN A 188 21.21 -17.56 -1.18
N THR A 189 21.55 -16.30 -0.89
CA THR A 189 22.77 -15.94 -0.17
C THR A 189 22.58 -15.85 1.34
N LEU A 190 21.33 -15.86 1.82
CA LEU A 190 21.02 -15.69 3.23
C LEU A 190 21.26 -17.00 4.00
N SER A 191 21.77 -16.89 5.23
CA SER A 191 21.98 -18.07 6.08
C SER A 191 20.71 -18.43 6.83
N MET A 192 19.89 -19.26 6.19
CA MET A 192 18.61 -19.78 6.66
C MET A 192 18.21 -21.04 5.86
N ASP A 193 17.30 -21.83 6.43
CA ASP A 193 16.55 -22.89 5.76
C ASP A 193 15.15 -22.34 5.48
N GLY A 194 15.03 -21.58 4.39
CA GLY A 194 13.79 -20.96 3.97
C GLY A 194 12.94 -21.92 3.16
N ARG A 195 11.61 -21.95 3.37
CA ARG A 195 10.68 -22.48 2.36
C ARG A 195 9.64 -21.44 2.00
N ILE A 196 9.42 -21.25 0.70
CA ILE A 196 8.39 -20.39 0.15
C ILE A 196 7.04 -21.01 0.48
N VAL A 197 6.22 -20.27 1.23
CA VAL A 197 4.83 -20.61 1.56
C VAL A 197 3.88 -19.84 0.65
N ILE A 198 4.26 -18.60 0.33
CA ILE A 198 3.58 -17.74 -0.63
C ILE A 198 4.64 -17.20 -1.57
N GLY A 199 4.48 -17.46 -2.87
CA GLY A 199 5.28 -16.82 -3.90
C GLY A 199 4.51 -16.67 -5.22
N GLU A 200 5.20 -16.79 -6.34
CA GLU A 200 4.67 -16.50 -7.68
C GLU A 200 3.53 -17.44 -8.13
N GLY A 201 3.43 -18.61 -7.49
CA GLY A 201 2.40 -19.60 -7.77
C GLY A 201 2.86 -21.02 -7.48
N GLU A 202 2.10 -21.98 -8.01
CA GLU A 202 2.44 -23.40 -7.89
C GLU A 202 3.63 -23.78 -8.80
N LYS A 203 4.34 -24.85 -8.44
CA LYS A 203 5.57 -25.28 -9.14
C LYS A 203 5.41 -25.48 -10.66
N ASP A 204 4.23 -25.90 -11.10
CA ASP A 204 3.96 -26.14 -12.52
C ASP A 204 3.68 -24.84 -13.29
N GLU A 205 3.36 -23.74 -12.59
CA GLU A 205 2.97 -22.45 -13.14
C GLU A 205 4.07 -21.39 -12.99
N ALA A 206 4.89 -21.50 -11.95
CA ALA A 206 5.97 -20.59 -11.62
C ALA A 206 7.34 -21.30 -11.62
N PRO A 207 8.29 -20.93 -12.51
CA PRO A 207 9.60 -21.57 -12.56
C PRO A 207 10.52 -21.21 -11.38
N MET A 208 10.22 -20.12 -10.67
CA MET A 208 11.00 -19.59 -9.57
C MET A 208 10.10 -18.98 -8.51
N LEU A 209 10.53 -19.02 -7.25
CA LEU A 209 9.79 -18.60 -6.06
C LEU A 209 8.40 -19.27 -5.99
N TYR A 210 8.33 -20.55 -6.37
CA TYR A 210 7.09 -21.31 -6.31
C TYR A 210 6.79 -21.81 -4.89
N ASN A 211 5.53 -22.08 -4.59
CA ASN A 211 5.09 -22.63 -3.31
C ASN A 211 5.81 -23.96 -3.01
N GLY A 212 6.55 -24.00 -1.90
CA GLY A 212 7.38 -25.12 -1.48
C GLY A 212 8.84 -25.07 -1.93
N GLU A 213 9.28 -24.09 -2.72
CA GLU A 213 10.71 -23.93 -3.06
C GLU A 213 11.53 -23.62 -1.81
N PHE A 214 12.72 -24.21 -1.69
CA PHE A 214 13.66 -23.92 -0.60
C PHE A 214 14.63 -22.81 -0.99
N MET A 215 14.92 -21.92 -0.03
CA MET A 215 15.76 -20.73 -0.20
C MET A 215 16.80 -20.62 0.90
N GLY A 216 17.91 -19.94 0.60
CA GLY A 216 19.04 -19.76 1.52
C GLY A 216 20.06 -20.89 1.42
N ASP A 217 21.06 -20.85 2.29
CA ASP A 217 22.14 -21.86 2.32
C ASP A 217 21.79 -23.16 3.06
N GLY A 218 20.56 -23.27 3.60
CA GLY A 218 20.08 -24.43 4.35
C GLY A 218 20.53 -24.47 5.81
N SER A 219 21.23 -23.44 6.30
CA SER A 219 21.60 -23.33 7.71
C SER A 219 20.40 -22.97 8.59
N TRP A 220 20.43 -23.32 9.88
CA TRP A 220 19.39 -22.88 10.81
C TRP A 220 19.41 -21.34 10.95
N PRO A 221 18.26 -20.64 11.00
CA PRO A 221 16.91 -21.13 11.31
C PRO A 221 16.08 -21.63 10.13
N ALA A 222 15.17 -22.57 10.43
CA ALA A 222 14.11 -23.01 9.52
C ALA A 222 12.94 -22.02 9.56
N VAL A 223 12.61 -21.41 8.41
CA VAL A 223 11.66 -20.30 8.31
C VAL A 223 10.71 -20.46 7.12
N ASP A 224 9.48 -20.03 7.31
CA ASP A 224 8.52 -19.83 6.23
C ASP A 224 8.70 -18.44 5.63
N ILE A 225 8.58 -18.37 4.30
CA ILE A 225 8.77 -17.14 3.52
C ILE A 225 7.50 -16.85 2.73
N ALA A 226 7.02 -15.62 2.82
CA ALA A 226 6.04 -15.07 1.89
C ALA A 226 6.68 -13.94 1.09
N VAL A 227 6.63 -14.02 -0.23
CA VAL A 227 7.19 -13.03 -1.15
C VAL A 227 6.11 -12.50 -2.08
N ASP A 228 6.21 -11.20 -2.37
CA ASP A 228 5.63 -10.61 -3.57
C ASP A 228 6.72 -9.70 -4.15
N PRO A 229 7.53 -10.22 -5.09
CA PRO A 229 8.64 -9.52 -5.70
C PRO A 229 8.24 -8.19 -6.32
N LEU A 230 7.02 -8.09 -6.88
CA LEU A 230 6.49 -6.87 -7.46
C LEU A 230 4.97 -6.74 -7.25
N ASP A 231 4.59 -6.19 -6.10
CA ASP A 231 3.22 -5.78 -5.85
C ASP A 231 2.89 -4.57 -6.74
N GLY A 232 2.01 -4.76 -7.71
CA GLY A 232 1.65 -3.74 -8.70
C GLY A 232 2.42 -3.82 -10.02
N THR A 233 2.60 -5.03 -10.58
CA THR A 233 3.21 -5.23 -11.92
C THR A 233 2.61 -4.33 -13.02
N SER A 234 1.28 -4.15 -13.02
CA SER A 234 0.59 -3.25 -13.96
C SER A 234 0.92 -1.78 -13.71
N LEU A 235 1.15 -1.38 -12.46
CA LEU A 235 1.54 -0.01 -12.10
C LEU A 235 2.92 0.30 -12.71
N ILE A 236 3.88 -0.61 -12.57
CA ILE A 236 5.21 -0.44 -13.17
C ILE A 236 5.13 -0.38 -14.69
N ALA A 237 4.44 -1.32 -15.33
CA ALA A 237 4.29 -1.29 -16.79
C ALA A 237 3.70 0.04 -17.30
N GLN A 238 2.77 0.64 -16.55
CA GLN A 238 2.10 1.90 -16.89
C GLN A 238 2.82 3.15 -16.38
N GLY A 239 3.93 3.01 -15.64
CA GLY A 239 4.64 4.14 -15.03
C GLY A 239 3.87 4.83 -13.90
N ARG A 240 2.99 4.11 -13.21
CA ARG A 240 2.15 4.60 -12.11
C ARG A 240 2.82 4.41 -10.75
N HIS A 241 2.34 5.21 -9.80
CA HIS A 241 2.71 5.15 -8.38
C HIS A 241 2.05 3.94 -7.69
N GLY A 242 2.60 3.53 -6.55
CA GLY A 242 2.04 2.53 -5.64
C GLY A 242 2.74 1.17 -5.63
N ALA A 243 3.70 0.93 -6.54
CA ALA A 243 4.35 -0.37 -6.64
C ALA A 243 5.49 -0.55 -5.63
N ILE A 244 5.50 -1.69 -4.94
CA ILE A 244 6.50 -2.05 -3.93
C ILE A 244 6.97 -3.49 -4.14
N SER A 245 8.15 -3.84 -3.63
CA SER A 245 8.60 -5.22 -3.47
C SER A 245 8.56 -5.60 -2.01
N VAL A 246 8.00 -6.76 -1.66
CA VAL A 246 7.78 -7.15 -0.26
C VAL A 246 8.22 -8.58 0.03
N ILE A 247 8.63 -8.78 1.28
CA ILE A 247 8.93 -10.10 1.83
C ILE A 247 8.60 -10.15 3.32
N ALA A 248 8.07 -11.28 3.75
CA ALA A 248 7.87 -11.62 5.15
C ALA A 248 8.56 -12.96 5.49
N LEU A 249 9.08 -13.06 6.71
CA LEU A 249 9.59 -14.29 7.31
C LEU A 249 8.88 -14.55 8.64
N ALA A 250 8.64 -15.83 8.92
CA ALA A 250 8.17 -16.31 10.22
C ALA A 250 8.76 -17.70 10.49
N GLU A 251 8.59 -18.22 11.70
CA GLU A 251 8.96 -19.59 12.01
C GLU A 251 8.29 -20.60 11.07
N ARG A 252 8.97 -21.72 10.80
CA ARG A 252 8.43 -22.83 9.99
C ARG A 252 7.04 -23.25 10.50
N GLY A 253 6.07 -23.33 9.59
CA GLY A 253 4.67 -23.68 9.86
C GLY A 253 3.83 -22.57 10.49
N ALA A 254 4.36 -21.35 10.61
CA ALA A 254 3.66 -20.24 11.27
C ALA A 254 2.80 -19.40 10.31
N MET A 255 3.04 -19.47 9.00
CA MET A 255 2.26 -18.74 8.00
C MET A 255 1.06 -19.57 7.52
N PHE A 256 -0.08 -18.91 7.35
CA PHE A 256 -1.27 -19.50 6.76
C PHE A 256 -1.04 -19.72 5.26
N GLU A 257 -1.27 -20.95 4.81
CA GLU A 257 -1.29 -21.31 3.39
C GLU A 257 -2.71 -21.12 2.88
N PRO A 258 -3.00 -20.10 2.03
CA PRO A 258 -4.35 -19.85 1.54
C PRO A 258 -4.85 -20.92 0.57
N GLN A 259 -3.99 -21.86 0.15
CA GLN A 259 -4.32 -22.93 -0.79
C GLN A 259 -5.04 -22.37 -2.02
N GLN A 260 -6.22 -22.92 -2.36
CA GLN A 260 -7.03 -22.53 -3.52
C GLN A 260 -7.91 -21.30 -3.25
N ALA A 261 -7.92 -20.73 -2.05
CA ALA A 261 -8.70 -19.54 -1.75
C ALA A 261 -8.01 -18.30 -2.33
N PHE A 262 -8.35 -17.94 -3.57
CA PHE A 262 -7.68 -16.84 -4.29
C PHE A 262 -7.92 -15.46 -3.68
N TYR A 263 -9.10 -15.21 -3.11
CA TYR A 263 -9.49 -13.89 -2.61
C TYR A 263 -9.82 -13.90 -1.12
N MET A 264 -9.57 -12.75 -0.49
CA MET A 264 -9.85 -12.45 0.90
C MET A 264 -10.44 -11.04 1.01
N GLU A 265 -11.55 -10.91 1.73
CA GLU A 265 -12.02 -9.62 2.23
C GLU A 265 -11.12 -9.18 3.38
N LYS A 266 -10.65 -7.94 3.35
CA LYS A 266 -9.64 -7.39 4.25
C LYS A 266 -10.17 -6.14 4.91
N LEU A 267 -9.89 -6.00 6.21
CA LEU A 267 -10.05 -4.78 6.99
C LEU A 267 -8.76 -4.54 7.76
N CYS A 268 -8.05 -3.47 7.39
CA CYS A 268 -6.82 -3.07 8.08
C CYS A 268 -6.98 -1.68 8.68
N VAL A 269 -6.46 -1.49 9.90
CA VAL A 269 -6.57 -0.25 10.68
C VAL A 269 -5.30 -0.01 11.50
N PRO A 270 -5.04 1.22 11.95
CA PRO A 270 -3.94 1.50 12.86
C PRO A 270 -4.15 0.84 14.24
N PHE A 271 -3.08 0.77 15.03
CA PHE A 271 -3.08 0.15 16.37
C PHE A 271 -4.19 0.68 17.27
N GLU A 272 -4.42 2.00 17.25
CA GLU A 272 -5.41 2.69 18.08
C GLU A 272 -6.83 2.17 17.87
N ALA A 273 -7.14 1.64 16.68
CA ALA A 273 -8.46 1.16 16.31
C ALA A 273 -8.55 -0.37 16.15
N ALA A 274 -7.47 -1.11 16.44
CA ALA A 274 -7.40 -2.55 16.21
C ALA A 274 -8.50 -3.34 16.94
N ASP A 275 -8.84 -2.93 18.17
CA ASP A 275 -9.88 -3.55 19.00
C ASP A 275 -11.29 -2.96 18.78
N ALA A 276 -11.42 -1.92 17.94
CA ALA A 276 -12.66 -1.16 17.77
C ALA A 276 -13.49 -1.59 16.56
N VAL A 277 -12.91 -2.41 15.66
CA VAL A 277 -13.51 -2.74 14.37
C VAL A 277 -13.92 -4.20 14.26
N ASP A 278 -14.90 -4.48 13.39
CA ASP A 278 -15.38 -5.83 13.06
C ASP A 278 -15.71 -5.89 11.57
N ILE A 279 -15.04 -6.77 10.84
CA ILE A 279 -15.22 -6.99 9.40
C ILE A 279 -16.66 -7.38 9.03
N ASN A 280 -17.44 -7.93 9.97
CA ASN A 280 -18.86 -8.23 9.77
C ASN A 280 -19.79 -7.04 10.05
N ALA A 281 -19.28 -5.97 10.68
CA ALA A 281 -20.07 -4.80 10.97
C ALA A 281 -20.30 -3.96 9.69
N PRO A 282 -21.41 -3.21 9.61
CA PRO A 282 -21.65 -2.26 8.53
C PRO A 282 -20.48 -1.26 8.39
N VAL A 283 -20.12 -0.95 7.15
CA VAL A 283 -19.01 -0.04 6.78
C VAL A 283 -19.01 1.27 7.60
N GLY A 284 -20.17 1.91 7.74
CA GLY A 284 -20.28 3.17 8.50
C GLY A 284 -20.01 3.03 10.01
N GLN A 285 -20.23 1.85 10.58
CA GLN A 285 -19.89 1.57 11.99
C GLN A 285 -18.37 1.46 12.16
N ASN A 286 -17.70 0.73 11.27
CA ASN A 286 -16.23 0.63 11.28
C ASN A 286 -15.57 2.01 11.08
N ILE A 287 -16.04 2.80 10.11
CA ILE A 287 -15.53 4.16 9.88
C ILE A 287 -15.68 5.02 11.14
N LYS A 288 -16.85 4.96 11.79
CA LYS A 288 -17.09 5.70 13.03
C LYS A 288 -16.16 5.21 14.15
N ALA A 289 -16.00 3.90 14.31
CA ALA A 289 -15.13 3.32 15.33
C ALA A 289 -13.67 3.75 15.16
N VAL A 290 -13.17 3.77 13.92
CA VAL A 290 -11.82 4.29 13.63
C VAL A 290 -11.73 5.79 13.87
N ALA A 291 -12.74 6.57 13.45
CA ALA A 291 -12.80 8.00 13.72
C ALA A 291 -12.73 8.32 15.22
N ASP A 292 -13.53 7.62 16.03
CA ASP A 292 -13.56 7.77 17.49
C ASP A 292 -12.21 7.38 18.11
N ALA A 293 -11.58 6.29 17.65
CA ALA A 293 -10.28 5.83 18.13
C ALA A 293 -9.12 6.79 17.79
N LEU A 294 -9.16 7.41 16.60
CA LEU A 294 -8.15 8.37 16.15
C LEU A 294 -8.43 9.82 16.60
N GLY A 295 -9.60 10.08 17.20
CA GLY A 295 -10.03 11.43 17.55
C GLY A 295 -10.24 12.34 16.33
N LYS A 296 -10.70 11.77 15.22
CA LYS A 296 -11.00 12.45 13.96
C LYS A 296 -12.51 12.50 13.73
N ASP A 297 -12.96 13.43 12.88
CA ASP A 297 -14.32 13.35 12.35
C ASP A 297 -14.41 12.27 11.26
N PRO A 298 -15.55 11.57 11.08
CA PRO A 298 -15.70 10.57 10.02
C PRO A 298 -15.40 11.08 8.60
N CYS A 299 -15.55 12.39 8.35
CA CYS A 299 -15.20 12.99 7.06
C CYS A 299 -13.71 13.18 6.81
N ASP A 300 -12.89 13.12 7.87
CA ASP A 300 -11.44 13.18 7.77
C ASP A 300 -10.83 11.79 7.59
N ILE A 301 -11.59 10.73 7.84
CA ILE A 301 -11.17 9.34 7.60
C ILE A 301 -10.99 9.08 6.11
N SER A 302 -9.84 8.52 5.75
CA SER A 302 -9.49 8.10 4.40
C SER A 302 -9.41 6.57 4.32
N VAL A 303 -10.28 5.98 3.49
CA VAL A 303 -10.35 4.52 3.31
C VAL A 303 -9.76 4.15 1.94
N ALA A 304 -8.66 3.41 1.95
CA ALA A 304 -8.09 2.79 0.76
C ALA A 304 -8.97 1.63 0.28
N VAL A 305 -9.23 1.58 -1.02
CA VAL A 305 -10.03 0.52 -1.67
C VAL A 305 -9.49 0.25 -3.08
N LEU A 306 -9.33 -1.02 -3.44
CA LEU A 306 -9.01 -1.42 -4.82
C LEU A 306 -10.13 -0.97 -5.78
N ASP A 307 -9.79 -0.24 -6.84
CA ASP A 307 -10.74 0.19 -7.86
C ASP A 307 -11.15 -0.99 -8.74
N ARG A 308 -12.24 -1.65 -8.33
CA ARG A 308 -12.78 -2.85 -8.97
C ARG A 308 -14.30 -2.78 -8.99
N PRO A 309 -14.97 -3.32 -10.02
CA PRO A 309 -16.43 -3.35 -10.08
C PRO A 309 -17.08 -3.99 -8.82
N ARG A 310 -16.45 -5.04 -8.27
CA ARG A 310 -16.89 -5.72 -7.04
C ARG A 310 -16.92 -4.83 -5.79
N HIS A 311 -16.25 -3.67 -5.79
CA HIS A 311 -16.24 -2.74 -4.66
C HIS A 311 -17.19 -1.55 -4.83
N SER A 312 -18.03 -1.53 -5.87
CA SER A 312 -18.93 -0.40 -6.13
C SER A 312 -19.86 -0.10 -4.94
N GLU A 313 -20.40 -1.14 -4.30
CA GLU A 313 -21.25 -1.02 -3.12
C GLU A 313 -20.45 -0.57 -1.88
N LEU A 314 -19.27 -1.14 -1.66
CA LEU A 314 -18.36 -0.73 -0.58
C LEU A 314 -18.02 0.77 -0.70
N ILE A 315 -17.59 1.21 -1.89
CA ILE A 315 -17.25 2.61 -2.18
C ILE A 315 -18.45 3.53 -1.92
N TYR A 316 -19.65 3.12 -2.35
CA TYR A 316 -20.87 3.86 -2.07
C TYR A 316 -21.14 3.99 -0.57
N ASN A 317 -21.00 2.90 0.18
CA ASN A 317 -21.23 2.87 1.63
C ASN A 317 -20.20 3.70 2.40
N ILE A 318 -18.93 3.70 1.98
CA ILE A 318 -17.89 4.57 2.56
C ILE A 318 -18.26 6.05 2.37
N ARG A 319 -18.59 6.44 1.14
CA ARG A 319 -18.98 7.83 0.82
C ARG A 319 -20.24 8.25 1.59
N ARG A 320 -21.20 7.34 1.76
CA ARG A 320 -22.41 7.59 2.56
C ARG A 320 -22.15 7.74 4.05
N ALA A 321 -21.14 7.08 4.58
CA ALA A 321 -20.70 7.24 5.96
C ALA A 321 -19.96 8.58 6.19
N GLY A 322 -19.63 9.30 5.11
CA GLY A 322 -18.98 10.61 5.15
C GLY A 322 -17.47 10.57 4.91
N ALA A 323 -16.86 9.39 4.92
CA ALA A 323 -15.41 9.23 4.73
C ALA A 323 -14.96 9.44 3.29
N ARG A 324 -13.67 9.74 3.13
CA ARG A 324 -12.98 9.87 1.85
C ARG A 324 -12.57 8.50 1.36
N VAL A 325 -12.62 8.31 0.03
CA VAL A 325 -12.18 7.07 -0.61
C VAL A 325 -10.86 7.34 -1.32
N HIS A 326 -9.83 6.59 -0.96
CA HIS A 326 -8.54 6.57 -1.63
C HIS A 326 -8.51 5.35 -2.58
N LEU A 327 -8.81 5.57 -3.86
CA LEU A 327 -8.86 4.49 -4.84
C LEU A 327 -7.45 4.11 -5.29
N ILE A 328 -7.12 2.83 -5.16
CA ILE A 328 -5.87 2.24 -5.63
C ILE A 328 -6.13 1.31 -6.80
N ALA A 329 -5.31 1.39 -7.84
CA ALA A 329 -5.49 0.54 -9.02
C ALA A 329 -5.01 -0.89 -8.77
N ASP A 330 -3.90 -1.07 -8.07
CA ASP A 330 -3.34 -2.35 -7.60
C ASP A 330 -2.61 -2.06 -6.27
N GLY A 331 -2.10 -3.07 -5.58
CA GLY A 331 -1.23 -2.87 -4.42
C GLY A 331 -1.94 -2.69 -3.09
N ASP A 332 -2.72 -3.69 -2.66
CA ASP A 332 -3.39 -3.61 -1.36
C ASP A 332 -2.49 -3.94 -0.16
N VAL A 333 -1.31 -4.55 -0.36
CA VAL A 333 -0.28 -4.68 0.69
C VAL A 333 0.24 -3.30 1.06
N ALA A 334 0.59 -2.49 0.07
CA ALA A 334 1.07 -1.13 0.29
C ALA A 334 0.05 -0.28 1.07
N ALA A 335 -1.22 -0.36 0.68
CA ALA A 335 -2.30 0.36 1.35
C ALA A 335 -2.61 -0.15 2.76
N ALA A 336 -2.50 -1.46 3.01
CA ALA A 336 -2.59 -2.00 4.35
C ALA A 336 -1.49 -1.40 5.25
N LEU A 337 -0.23 -1.43 4.79
CA LEU A 337 0.87 -0.83 5.53
C LEU A 337 0.70 0.68 5.74
N ALA A 338 0.23 1.40 4.74
CA ALA A 338 -0.05 2.83 4.84
C ALA A 338 -1.05 3.11 5.98
N ALA A 339 -2.14 2.33 6.08
CA ALA A 339 -3.14 2.47 7.14
C ALA A 339 -2.59 2.27 8.56
N ALA A 340 -1.56 1.45 8.72
CA ALA A 340 -0.96 1.16 10.03
C ALA A 340 0.32 1.96 10.32
N THR A 341 0.84 2.69 9.33
CA THR A 341 2.04 3.51 9.48
C THR A 341 1.66 4.90 9.98
N PRO A 342 2.27 5.39 11.08
CA PRO A 342 2.03 6.75 11.54
C PRO A 342 2.34 7.80 10.46
N ASP A 343 1.67 8.96 10.55
CA ASP A 343 1.87 10.09 9.63
C ASP A 343 1.58 9.77 8.15
N ASN A 344 0.63 8.86 7.88
CA ASN A 344 0.10 8.58 6.54
C ASN A 344 -1.29 9.19 6.31
N ASP A 345 -1.66 9.39 5.04
CA ASP A 345 -2.96 9.93 4.60
C ASP A 345 -4.05 8.85 4.47
N VAL A 346 -3.70 7.58 4.65
CA VAL A 346 -4.62 6.43 4.67
C VAL A 346 -4.87 6.03 6.12
N ASP A 347 -6.14 5.95 6.54
CA ASP A 347 -6.54 5.55 7.89
C ASP A 347 -7.01 4.09 7.97
N MET A 348 -7.50 3.56 6.85
CA MET A 348 -8.07 2.21 6.79
C MET A 348 -7.88 1.61 5.40
N LEU A 349 -7.76 0.29 5.30
CA LEU A 349 -7.98 -0.47 4.07
C LEU A 349 -9.26 -1.30 4.22
N MET A 350 -10.13 -1.26 3.22
CA MET A 350 -11.31 -2.14 3.14
C MET A 350 -11.47 -2.75 1.76
N GLY A 351 -11.91 -4.00 1.70
CA GLY A 351 -12.40 -4.65 0.48
C GLY A 351 -11.73 -5.98 0.18
N ILE A 352 -12.01 -6.52 -1.00
CA ILE A 352 -11.61 -7.85 -1.45
C ILE A 352 -10.39 -7.77 -2.36
N GLY A 353 -9.31 -8.42 -1.93
CA GLY A 353 -8.06 -8.57 -2.66
C GLY A 353 -7.52 -9.99 -2.59
N GLY A 354 -6.30 -10.23 -3.07
CA GLY A 354 -5.74 -11.58 -3.08
C GLY A 354 -5.44 -12.10 -1.67
N SER A 355 -5.71 -13.38 -1.40
CA SER A 355 -5.40 -14.00 -0.11
C SER A 355 -3.91 -14.08 0.20
N PRO A 356 -3.01 -14.41 -0.76
CA PRO A 356 -1.56 -14.39 -0.51
C PRO A 356 -1.06 -13.04 0.01
N GLU A 357 -1.48 -11.96 -0.63
CA GLU A 357 -1.21 -10.57 -0.23
C GLU A 357 -1.81 -10.25 1.15
N GLY A 358 -2.96 -10.86 1.49
CA GLY A 358 -3.58 -10.77 2.81
C GLY A 358 -2.69 -11.36 3.92
N VAL A 359 -2.02 -12.47 3.67
CA VAL A 359 -1.07 -13.08 4.64
C VAL A 359 0.19 -12.24 4.79
N ILE A 360 0.72 -11.70 3.68
CA ILE A 360 1.86 -10.76 3.70
C ILE A 360 1.49 -9.50 4.51
N ALA A 361 0.32 -8.91 4.24
CA ALA A 361 -0.19 -7.77 4.98
C ALA A 361 -0.38 -8.10 6.47
N ALA A 362 -0.93 -9.27 6.82
CA ALA A 362 -1.05 -9.71 8.20
C ALA A 362 0.31 -9.83 8.91
N ALA A 363 1.34 -10.35 8.23
CA ALA A 363 2.70 -10.40 8.78
C ALA A 363 3.28 -8.99 9.02
N ALA A 364 3.00 -8.03 8.15
CA ALA A 364 3.35 -6.63 8.36
C ALA A 364 2.58 -6.03 9.56
N MET A 365 1.29 -6.32 9.69
CA MET A 365 0.42 -5.88 10.78
C MET A 365 0.90 -6.39 12.14
N ARG A 366 1.32 -7.66 12.20
CA ARG A 366 2.00 -8.26 13.37
C ARG A 366 3.26 -7.49 13.76
N CYS A 367 3.99 -6.94 12.80
CA CYS A 367 5.23 -6.21 13.06
C CYS A 367 5.00 -4.77 13.53
N ILE A 368 4.02 -4.08 12.95
CA ILE A 368 3.73 -2.67 13.24
C ILE A 368 2.75 -2.48 14.41
N GLY A 369 1.96 -3.51 14.72
CA GLY A 369 0.89 -3.48 15.72
C GLY A 369 -0.46 -3.01 15.16
N GLY A 370 -0.64 -2.96 13.85
CA GLY A 370 -1.94 -2.60 13.26
C GLY A 370 -3.00 -3.69 13.45
N GLY A 371 -4.27 -3.30 13.33
CA GLY A 371 -5.38 -4.25 13.30
C GLY A 371 -5.53 -4.85 11.90
N PHE A 372 -5.71 -6.17 11.84
CA PHE A 372 -6.06 -6.89 10.61
C PHE A 372 -7.20 -7.86 10.89
N GLN A 373 -8.22 -7.85 10.04
CA GLN A 373 -9.24 -8.87 9.97
C GLN A 373 -9.42 -9.28 8.50
N GLY A 374 -9.47 -10.59 8.26
CA GLY A 374 -9.63 -11.20 6.95
C GLY A 374 -10.76 -12.22 6.94
N LYS A 375 -11.45 -12.35 5.81
CA LYS A 375 -12.38 -13.47 5.55
C LYS A 375 -12.10 -14.01 4.16
N LEU A 376 -11.99 -15.34 4.02
CA LEU A 376 -11.85 -15.95 2.71
C LEU A 376 -13.09 -15.63 1.87
N TRP A 377 -12.89 -15.25 0.62
CA TRP A 377 -13.94 -14.79 -0.27
C TRP A 377 -13.95 -15.63 -1.55
N ALA A 378 -15.06 -16.30 -1.80
CA ALA A 378 -15.27 -17.09 -3.01
C ALA A 378 -15.94 -16.22 -4.09
N ARG A 379 -15.51 -16.39 -5.34
CA ARG A 379 -16.04 -15.68 -6.52
C ARG A 379 -17.43 -16.16 -6.91
N ASP A 380 -17.71 -17.42 -6.66
CA ASP A 380 -18.97 -18.09 -6.99
C ASP A 380 -19.26 -19.23 -6.02
N GLU A 381 -20.49 -19.77 -6.12
CA GLU A 381 -20.96 -20.86 -5.26
C GLU A 381 -20.11 -22.12 -5.42
N LYS A 382 -19.58 -22.39 -6.62
CA LYS A 382 -18.77 -23.58 -6.88
C LYS A 382 -17.42 -23.50 -6.17
N GLU A 383 -16.78 -22.34 -6.19
CA GLU A 383 -15.56 -22.10 -5.40
C GLU A 383 -15.87 -22.16 -3.91
N ALA A 384 -17.01 -21.63 -3.47
CA ALA A 384 -17.42 -21.68 -2.07
C ALA A 384 -17.62 -23.12 -1.55
N GLU A 385 -18.31 -23.96 -2.33
CA GLU A 385 -18.48 -25.39 -2.06
C GLU A 385 -17.13 -26.10 -2.02
N CYS A 386 -16.25 -25.86 -3.00
CA CYS A 386 -14.92 -26.45 -3.07
C CYS A 386 -14.07 -26.12 -1.84
N LEU A 387 -14.07 -24.84 -1.41
CA LEU A 387 -13.34 -24.40 -0.22
C LEU A 387 -13.94 -25.02 1.05
N THR A 388 -15.26 -25.13 1.13
CA THR A 388 -15.95 -25.73 2.29
C THR A 388 -15.67 -27.24 2.39
N ASP A 389 -15.67 -27.96 1.27
CA ASP A 389 -15.33 -29.39 1.19
C ASP A 389 -13.86 -29.65 1.60
N GLN A 390 -12.98 -28.68 1.38
CA GLN A 390 -11.59 -28.69 1.85
C GLN A 390 -11.45 -28.33 3.33
N GLY A 391 -12.55 -28.01 4.02
CA GLY A 391 -12.58 -27.71 5.44
C GLY A 391 -12.38 -26.24 5.80
N HIS A 392 -12.45 -25.33 4.82
CA HIS A 392 -12.41 -23.89 5.11
C HIS A 392 -13.78 -23.38 5.57
N ASP A 393 -13.78 -22.60 6.65
CA ASP A 393 -14.95 -21.84 7.09
C ASP A 393 -14.88 -20.42 6.52
N LEU A 394 -15.74 -20.13 5.53
CA LEU A 394 -15.82 -18.82 4.87
C LEU A 394 -16.43 -17.73 5.76
N GLN A 395 -17.06 -18.09 6.89
CA GLN A 395 -17.59 -17.14 7.87
C GLN A 395 -16.58 -16.81 8.96
N ARG A 396 -15.51 -17.60 9.11
CA ARG A 396 -14.47 -17.35 10.09
C ARG A 396 -13.75 -16.03 9.79
N VAL A 397 -13.69 -15.18 10.80
CA VAL A 397 -12.79 -14.03 10.82
C VAL A 397 -11.38 -14.52 11.19
N LEU A 398 -10.42 -14.21 10.33
CA LEU A 398 -9.00 -14.50 10.50
C LEU A 398 -8.32 -13.20 10.92
N HIS A 399 -7.74 -13.18 12.13
CA HIS A 399 -6.94 -12.06 12.59
C HIS A 399 -5.49 -12.17 12.08
N ALA A 400 -4.68 -11.11 12.29
CA ALA A 400 -3.26 -11.12 11.90
C ALA A 400 -2.52 -12.35 12.47
N GLU A 401 -2.83 -12.70 13.71
CA GLU A 401 -2.31 -13.86 14.43
C GLU A 401 -2.74 -15.18 13.80
N ASP A 402 -3.95 -15.28 13.24
CA ASP A 402 -4.40 -16.51 12.58
C ASP A 402 -3.62 -16.79 11.30
N LEU A 403 -3.27 -15.72 10.58
CA LEU A 403 -2.56 -15.73 9.30
C LEU A 403 -1.04 -15.82 9.45
N CYS A 404 -0.48 -15.29 10.54
CA CYS A 404 0.95 -15.36 10.85
C CYS A 404 1.16 -15.51 12.38
N ARG A 405 1.25 -16.75 12.83
CA ARG A 405 1.23 -17.15 14.26
C ARG A 405 2.58 -17.00 14.98
N GLY A 406 3.63 -16.71 14.22
CA GLY A 406 5.01 -16.68 14.70
C GLY A 406 5.26 -15.62 15.76
N GLU A 407 6.21 -15.86 16.67
CA GLU A 407 6.73 -14.81 17.55
C GLU A 407 7.83 -14.01 16.85
N GLN A 408 8.57 -14.65 15.96
CA GLN A 408 9.69 -14.09 15.20
C GLN A 408 9.24 -13.76 13.78
N VAL A 409 8.35 -12.77 13.67
CA VAL A 409 7.92 -12.24 12.38
C VAL A 409 8.84 -11.10 11.96
N PHE A 410 9.31 -11.16 10.72
CA PHE A 410 10.11 -10.12 10.07
C PHE A 410 9.43 -9.70 8.79
N PHE A 411 9.52 -8.42 8.45
CA PHE A 411 8.95 -7.87 7.23
C PHE A 411 9.91 -6.85 6.63
N ALA A 412 10.03 -6.84 5.30
CA ALA A 412 10.69 -5.79 4.57
C ALA A 412 9.89 -5.40 3.32
N ALA A 413 9.89 -4.11 3.00
CA ALA A 413 9.34 -3.56 1.78
C ALA A 413 10.28 -2.52 1.18
N THR A 414 10.39 -2.47 -0.14
CA THR A 414 11.13 -1.41 -0.85
C THR A 414 10.25 -0.82 -1.95
N GLY A 415 10.22 0.51 -2.04
CA GLY A 415 9.47 1.21 -3.09
C GLY A 415 10.07 1.00 -4.46
N VAL A 416 9.27 0.50 -5.41
CA VAL A 416 9.65 0.40 -6.83
C VAL A 416 9.28 1.71 -7.53
N SER A 417 8.02 2.12 -7.40
CA SER A 417 7.55 3.48 -7.70
C SER A 417 7.16 4.20 -6.41
N ASN A 418 6.87 5.51 -6.48
CA ASN A 418 6.48 6.25 -5.28
C ASN A 418 5.20 5.65 -4.68
N SER A 419 5.21 5.33 -3.40
CA SER A 419 4.07 4.83 -2.63
C SER A 419 3.77 5.77 -1.46
N ASP A 420 2.72 5.50 -0.70
CA ASP A 420 2.28 6.37 0.40
C ASP A 420 3.24 6.39 1.59
N PHE A 421 4.11 5.38 1.75
CA PHE A 421 5.03 5.28 2.91
C PHE A 421 6.51 5.07 2.55
N VAL A 422 6.83 4.66 1.31
CA VAL A 422 8.21 4.56 0.81
C VAL A 422 8.34 5.15 -0.60
N ARG A 423 9.50 5.77 -0.87
CA ARG A 423 9.80 6.37 -2.18
C ARG A 423 10.22 5.31 -3.19
N GLY A 424 9.89 5.55 -4.47
CA GLY A 424 10.31 4.70 -5.57
C GLY A 424 11.81 4.76 -5.83
N VAL A 425 12.30 3.80 -6.61
CA VAL A 425 13.69 3.77 -7.08
C VAL A 425 14.00 5.01 -7.91
N ARG A 426 15.15 5.63 -7.67
CA ARG A 426 15.67 6.73 -8.49
C ARG A 426 17.05 6.40 -9.02
N PHE A 427 17.17 6.27 -10.33
CA PHE A 427 18.45 6.09 -10.99
C PHE A 427 19.24 7.41 -11.01
N THR A 428 20.55 7.29 -10.84
CA THR A 428 21.53 8.38 -10.86
C THR A 428 22.64 8.03 -11.86
N PRO A 429 23.50 8.98 -12.28
CA PRO A 429 24.51 8.71 -13.32
C PRO A 429 25.48 7.54 -13.02
N GLY A 430 25.64 7.12 -11.77
CA GLY A 430 26.53 6.02 -11.40
C GLY A 430 25.93 5.05 -10.37
N GLY A 431 24.60 4.95 -10.31
CA GLY A 431 23.95 4.20 -9.24
C GLY A 431 22.45 4.40 -9.14
N ALA A 432 21.90 4.11 -7.97
CA ALA A 432 20.49 4.30 -7.68
C ALA A 432 20.24 4.63 -6.20
N LEU A 433 19.07 5.17 -5.91
CA LEU A 433 18.57 5.41 -4.56
C LEU A 433 17.33 4.55 -4.33
N THR A 434 17.28 3.83 -3.21
CA THR A 434 16.11 3.07 -2.74
C THR A 434 15.62 3.61 -1.40
N SER A 435 14.32 3.43 -1.13
CA SER A 435 13.70 3.70 0.15
C SER A 435 12.94 2.46 0.60
N SER A 436 13.27 1.99 1.81
CA SER A 436 12.80 0.72 2.32
C SER A 436 12.26 0.85 3.74
N LEU A 437 11.32 -0.02 4.08
CA LEU A 437 10.79 -0.23 5.41
C LEU A 437 11.21 -1.63 5.88
N VAL A 438 11.69 -1.73 7.12
CA VAL A 438 12.07 -3.00 7.74
C VAL A 438 11.50 -3.08 9.14
N MET A 439 10.85 -4.19 9.46
CA MET A 439 10.17 -4.37 10.73
C MET A 439 10.42 -5.76 11.33
N ARG A 440 10.29 -5.82 12.66
CA ARG A 440 10.34 -7.08 13.41
C ARG A 440 9.35 -7.03 14.56
N ALA A 441 8.43 -7.99 14.60
CA ALA A 441 7.38 -8.08 15.61
C ALA A 441 7.95 -8.14 17.03
N LYS A 442 8.89 -9.07 17.29
CA LYS A 442 9.44 -9.28 18.63
C LYS A 442 10.07 -8.03 19.27
N SER A 443 10.71 -7.17 18.47
CA SER A 443 11.34 -5.96 18.99
C SER A 443 10.47 -4.71 18.84
N GLY A 444 9.31 -4.82 18.16
CA GLY A 444 8.46 -3.68 17.78
C GLY A 444 9.21 -2.60 17.00
N THR A 445 10.34 -2.94 16.39
CA THR A 445 11.22 -1.93 15.79
C THR A 445 10.89 -1.75 14.33
N ILE A 446 10.57 -0.52 13.96
CA ILE A 446 10.32 -0.08 12.59
C ILE A 446 11.52 0.75 12.14
N ARG A 447 12.06 0.45 10.96
CA ARG A 447 13.18 1.18 10.36
C ARG A 447 12.82 1.62 8.96
N PHE A 448 12.96 2.92 8.72
CA PHE A 448 13.02 3.47 7.37
C PHE A 448 14.49 3.58 6.98
N ILE A 449 14.82 3.04 5.81
CA ILE A 449 16.19 2.97 5.30
C ILE A 449 16.23 3.66 3.95
N GLU A 450 17.17 4.58 3.78
CA GLU A 450 17.50 5.17 2.50
C GLU A 450 18.88 4.70 2.09
N THR A 451 18.97 4.05 0.94
CA THR A 451 20.21 3.44 0.49
C THR A 451 20.68 4.08 -0.81
N THR A 452 21.97 4.41 -0.86
CA THR A 452 22.64 4.82 -2.09
C THR A 452 23.46 3.65 -2.63
N HIS A 453 23.03 3.12 -3.77
CA HIS A 453 23.71 2.08 -4.52
C HIS A 453 24.69 2.71 -5.50
N ARG A 454 25.92 2.19 -5.58
CA ARG A 454 26.94 2.61 -6.56
C ARG A 454 27.25 1.41 -7.45
N PHE A 455 27.17 1.59 -8.77
CA PHE A 455 27.37 0.52 -9.76
C PHE A 455 28.77 0.51 -10.35
#